data_AF-A0A023B461-F1
#
_entry.id   AF-A0A023B461-F1
#
_cell.length_a   1.000
_cell.length_b   1.000
_cell.length_c   1.000
_cell.angle_alpha   90.00
_cell.angle_beta   90.00
_cell.angle_gamma   90.00
#
_symmetry.space_group_name_H-M   'P 1'
#
loop_
_entity.id
_entity.type
_entity.pdbx_description
1 polymer ?
#
loop_
_entity_poly.entity_id
_entity_poly.type
_entity_poly.pdbx_seq_one_letter_code
_entity_poly.pdbx_strand_id
1 'polypeptide(L)'
;MMRPRYPVEENCSGSCVDCVEDTGTRTCSCNFARVKCQVRTKAEQQENKIELVAYNEDPRFLFGLVSPFSKKKDLYQVMGCDYECRKVSPDVAAAFAEDTEVRIVETEPAGDGSPLKLRLSRRELSTLQLPLATCNKHPEDNWSKLEVIGRYPCNGDSGIIMCRKDTSSGCKFYKWWSCEKFRPVSCHRFGPVLMDVFAVQDAIKHHVGGFDSCVVRCDGKDAIKHQWLEEAEKVLLKDRDYVAPPANTALHPKEFVPLWHRADTHCSSACGSDLEACPNARNCLCRIAHAKCNVQVKGLSKPLDIESWGFNARMQDVFGMLSIPGANAKDAATEHIQTKNCRTDCHKALWSSL
;
A
#
# COMPACT_ATOMS: atom_id res chain seq x y z
N MET A 1 8.52 -3.20 -11.69
CA MET A 1 8.23 -4.49 -11.03
C MET A 1 7.60 -4.23 -9.67
N MET A 2 6.39 -4.74 -9.39
CA MET A 2 5.76 -4.66 -8.05
C MET A 2 6.80 -5.07 -6.98
N ARG A 3 6.93 -4.35 -5.85
CA ARG A 3 7.60 -4.91 -4.66
C ARG A 3 6.62 -5.96 -4.13
N PRO A 4 6.81 -7.24 -4.47
CA PRO A 4 5.69 -8.12 -4.41
C PRO A 4 5.66 -8.74 -3.03
N ARG A 5 4.46 -8.84 -2.46
CA ARG A 5 4.11 -9.67 -1.29
C ARG A 5 4.70 -11.09 -1.39
N TYR A 6 4.98 -11.50 -2.62
CA TYR A 6 5.55 -12.76 -3.00
C TYR A 6 6.68 -12.52 -4.04
N PRO A 7 7.98 -12.61 -3.70
CA PRO A 7 9.05 -12.64 -4.71
C PRO A 7 8.75 -13.64 -5.82
N VAL A 8 9.17 -13.29 -7.05
CA VAL A 8 9.08 -14.21 -8.20
C VAL A 8 10.05 -15.35 -7.94
N GLU A 9 9.54 -16.57 -7.96
CA GLU A 9 10.36 -17.77 -7.98
C GLU A 9 10.77 -18.01 -9.44
N GLU A 10 11.99 -17.60 -9.80
CA GLU A 10 12.48 -17.65 -11.18
C GLU A 10 12.42 -19.07 -11.75
N ASN A 11 12.74 -20.08 -10.93
CA ASN A 11 12.67 -21.49 -11.33
C ASN A 11 11.24 -21.99 -11.64
N CYS A 12 10.23 -21.24 -11.22
CA CYS A 12 8.82 -21.56 -11.36
C CYS A 12 8.07 -20.50 -12.21
N SER A 13 8.81 -19.63 -12.90
CA SER A 13 8.27 -18.53 -13.70
C SER A 13 8.93 -18.55 -15.08
N GLY A 14 8.24 -18.05 -16.10
CA GLY A 14 8.75 -18.15 -17.45
C GLY A 14 7.79 -17.65 -18.51
N SER A 15 8.08 -18.06 -19.75
CA SER A 15 7.25 -17.76 -20.91
C SER A 15 7.11 -18.99 -21.80
N CYS A 16 5.94 -19.16 -22.40
CA CYS A 16 5.58 -20.35 -23.18
C CYS A 16 4.55 -20.01 -24.26
N VAL A 17 4.49 -20.85 -25.30
CA VAL A 17 3.44 -20.80 -26.33
C VAL A 17 2.47 -21.98 -26.18
N ASP A 18 3.00 -23.16 -25.83
CA ASP A 18 2.22 -24.34 -25.46
C ASP A 18 2.45 -24.69 -23.97
N CYS A 19 1.74 -23.98 -23.11
CA CYS A 19 1.99 -23.96 -21.68
C CYS A 19 1.46 -25.19 -20.91
N VAL A 20 0.70 -26.08 -21.57
CA VAL A 20 0.11 -27.27 -20.92
C VAL A 20 1.14 -28.39 -20.74
N GLU A 21 2.11 -28.46 -21.66
CA GLU A 21 3.19 -29.45 -21.65
C GLU A 21 4.50 -28.93 -21.05
N ASP A 22 4.60 -27.62 -20.80
CA ASP A 22 5.78 -27.01 -20.22
C ASP A 22 6.09 -27.56 -18.82
N THR A 23 7.27 -28.17 -18.68
CA THR A 23 7.75 -28.75 -17.42
C THR A 23 7.98 -27.71 -16.34
N GLY A 24 8.26 -26.45 -16.69
CA GLY A 24 8.41 -25.34 -15.75
C GLY A 24 7.11 -24.95 -15.04
N THR A 25 5.96 -25.41 -15.55
CA THR A 25 4.65 -25.24 -14.91
C THR A 25 4.30 -26.40 -13.97
N ARG A 26 5.06 -27.51 -14.02
CA ARG A 26 4.75 -28.74 -13.27
C ARG A 26 5.53 -28.79 -11.96
N THR A 27 4.78 -28.69 -10.86
CA THR A 27 5.18 -28.96 -9.44
C THR A 27 5.69 -27.80 -8.60
N CYS A 28 5.38 -26.56 -8.98
CA CYS A 28 5.64 -25.41 -8.11
C CYS A 28 4.42 -25.07 -7.24
N SER A 29 4.56 -25.15 -5.92
CA SER A 29 3.56 -24.55 -5.01
C SER A 29 3.80 -23.05 -4.91
N CYS A 30 2.85 -22.25 -5.40
CA CYS A 30 2.93 -20.79 -5.39
C CYS A 30 1.92 -20.24 -4.39
N ASN A 31 2.28 -19.21 -3.64
CA ASN A 31 1.31 -18.48 -2.83
C ASN A 31 0.49 -17.50 -3.69
N PHE A 32 1.06 -17.06 -4.80
CA PHE A 32 0.37 -16.31 -5.84
C PHE A 32 0.89 -16.74 -7.21
N ALA A 33 -0.02 -17.05 -8.13
CA ALA A 33 0.30 -17.32 -9.52
C ALA A 33 -0.38 -16.29 -10.42
N ARG A 34 0.30 -15.89 -11.48
CA ARG A 34 -0.22 -15.02 -12.53
C ARG A 34 0.11 -15.60 -13.89
N VAL A 35 -0.87 -15.57 -14.78
CA VAL A 35 -0.71 -15.96 -16.19
C VAL A 35 -1.22 -14.81 -17.06
N LYS A 36 -0.42 -14.41 -18.03
CA LYS A 36 -0.76 -13.37 -19.00
C LYS A 36 -0.46 -13.89 -20.40
N CYS A 37 -1.50 -14.01 -21.21
CA CYS A 37 -1.40 -14.54 -22.57
C CYS A 37 -1.80 -13.49 -23.60
N GLN A 38 -0.97 -13.35 -24.63
CA GLN A 38 -1.32 -12.65 -25.86
C GLN A 38 -1.87 -13.66 -26.85
N VAL A 39 -3.12 -13.45 -27.26
CA VAL A 39 -3.88 -14.40 -28.05
C VAL A 39 -4.59 -13.70 -29.19
N ARG A 40 -4.78 -14.41 -30.29
CA ARG A 40 -5.52 -13.92 -31.45
C ARG A 40 -6.71 -14.82 -31.69
N THR A 41 -7.91 -14.25 -31.86
CA THR A 41 -9.06 -15.04 -32.32
C THR A 41 -8.86 -15.35 -33.80
N LYS A 42 -9.02 -16.62 -34.21
CA LYS A 42 -8.82 -17.00 -35.62
C LYS A 42 -9.79 -16.29 -36.57
N ALA A 43 -10.97 -15.92 -36.08
CA ALA A 43 -12.03 -15.26 -36.84
C ALA A 43 -11.82 -13.75 -37.06
N GLU A 44 -11.39 -13.00 -36.04
CA GLU A 44 -11.31 -11.54 -36.12
C GLU A 44 -9.88 -11.04 -36.35
N GLN A 45 -8.87 -11.92 -36.23
CA GLN A 45 -7.44 -11.62 -36.32
C GLN A 45 -6.96 -10.52 -35.35
N GLN A 46 -7.78 -10.13 -34.37
CA GLN A 46 -7.45 -9.13 -33.38
C GLN A 46 -6.70 -9.75 -32.21
N GLU A 47 -5.59 -9.11 -31.83
CA GLU A 47 -4.81 -9.50 -30.66
C GLU A 47 -5.48 -9.00 -29.39
N ASN A 48 -5.67 -9.92 -28.46
CA ASN A 48 -6.26 -9.70 -27.17
C ASN A 48 -5.30 -10.19 -26.09
N LYS A 49 -5.40 -9.58 -24.90
CA LYS A 49 -4.65 -9.99 -23.72
C LYS A 49 -5.60 -10.61 -22.72
N ILE A 50 -5.30 -11.83 -22.30
CA ILE A 50 -6.00 -12.52 -21.23
C ILE A 50 -5.05 -12.57 -20.05
N GLU A 51 -5.52 -12.14 -18.89
CA GLU A 51 -4.77 -12.19 -17.65
C GLU A 51 -5.59 -12.86 -16.56
N LEU A 52 -5.01 -13.85 -15.90
CA LEU A 52 -5.59 -14.53 -14.75
C LEU A 52 -4.61 -14.53 -13.58
N VAL A 53 -5.16 -14.52 -12.38
CA VAL A 53 -4.41 -14.59 -11.12
C VAL A 53 -5.10 -15.57 -10.17
N ALA A 54 -4.33 -16.32 -9.40
CA ALA A 54 -4.83 -17.21 -8.36
C ALA A 54 -3.90 -17.19 -7.13
N TYR A 55 -4.44 -17.56 -5.98
CA TYR A 55 -3.73 -17.64 -4.71
C TYR A 55 -3.63 -19.09 -4.27
N ASN A 56 -2.48 -19.48 -3.70
CA ASN A 56 -2.19 -20.85 -3.26
C ASN A 56 -2.39 -21.91 -4.36
N GLU A 57 -2.20 -21.50 -5.62
CA GLU A 57 -2.37 -22.33 -6.80
C GLU A 57 -1.16 -22.15 -7.71
N ASP A 58 -0.91 -23.11 -8.60
CA ASP A 58 0.21 -23.07 -9.54
C ASP A 58 -0.19 -22.48 -10.92
N PRO A 59 0.80 -22.09 -11.75
CA PRO A 59 0.52 -21.59 -13.10
C PRO A 59 -0.24 -22.60 -13.98
N ARG A 60 -0.05 -23.90 -13.75
CA ARG A 60 -0.71 -24.95 -14.53
C ARG A 60 -2.22 -24.99 -14.26
N PHE A 61 -2.64 -24.79 -13.02
CA PHE A 61 -4.04 -24.61 -12.65
C PHE A 61 -4.65 -23.44 -13.44
N LEU A 62 -3.96 -22.28 -13.44
CA LEU A 62 -4.41 -21.11 -14.19
C LEU A 62 -4.49 -21.36 -15.70
N PHE A 63 -3.48 -21.99 -16.31
CA PHE A 63 -3.53 -22.35 -17.72
C PHE A 63 -4.72 -23.26 -18.04
N GLY A 64 -5.09 -24.18 -17.16
CA GLY A 64 -6.30 -25.00 -17.31
C GLY A 64 -7.61 -24.19 -17.39
N LEU A 65 -7.63 -22.97 -16.84
CA LEU A 65 -8.77 -22.05 -16.89
C LEU A 65 -8.74 -21.08 -18.07
N VAL A 66 -7.55 -20.79 -18.63
CA VAL A 66 -7.39 -19.88 -19.77
C VAL A 66 -8.05 -20.48 -21.01
N SER A 67 -8.95 -19.72 -21.65
CA SER A 67 -9.75 -20.19 -22.81
C SER A 67 -8.93 -20.84 -23.94
N PRO A 68 -7.80 -20.26 -24.38
CA PRO A 68 -6.91 -20.88 -25.36
C PRO A 68 -6.35 -22.27 -25.01
N PHE A 69 -6.29 -22.63 -23.72
CA PHE A 69 -5.75 -23.91 -23.26
C PHE A 69 -6.81 -24.83 -22.67
N SER A 70 -8.08 -24.39 -22.64
CA SER A 70 -9.22 -25.18 -22.18
C SER A 70 -10.08 -25.66 -23.35
N LYS A 71 -11.40 -25.82 -23.16
CA LYS A 71 -12.33 -26.37 -24.16
C LYS A 71 -12.44 -25.55 -25.46
N LYS A 72 -11.82 -24.38 -25.54
CA LYS A 72 -11.90 -23.44 -26.68
C LYS A 72 -10.57 -23.29 -27.45
N LYS A 73 -9.61 -24.22 -27.29
CA LYS A 73 -8.28 -24.15 -27.92
C LYS A 73 -8.30 -23.88 -29.42
N ASP A 74 -9.27 -24.44 -30.15
CA ASP A 74 -9.31 -24.34 -31.61
C ASP A 74 -9.73 -22.95 -32.12
N LEU A 75 -10.29 -22.09 -31.27
CA LEU A 75 -10.75 -20.75 -31.62
C LEU A 75 -9.65 -19.68 -31.52
N TYR A 76 -8.59 -19.97 -30.78
CA TYR A 76 -7.53 -19.02 -30.48
C TYR A 76 -6.20 -19.50 -31.08
N GLN A 77 -5.36 -18.54 -31.44
CA GLN A 77 -3.94 -18.73 -31.68
C GLN A 77 -3.21 -18.04 -30.53
N VAL A 78 -2.42 -18.78 -29.76
CA VAL A 78 -1.58 -18.21 -28.71
C VAL A 78 -0.32 -17.67 -29.35
N MET A 79 -0.04 -16.38 -29.15
CA MET A 79 1.19 -15.73 -29.62
C MET A 79 2.32 -15.92 -28.61
N GLY A 80 1.96 -15.94 -27.32
CA GLY A 80 2.86 -16.20 -26.21
C GLY A 80 2.16 -15.91 -24.89
N CYS A 81 2.62 -16.56 -23.84
CA CYS A 81 2.18 -16.35 -22.48
C CYS A 81 3.39 -16.15 -21.57
N ASP A 82 3.24 -15.25 -20.62
CA ASP A 82 4.13 -15.10 -19.48
C ASP A 82 3.42 -15.67 -18.25
N TYR A 83 4.15 -16.37 -17.40
CA TYR A 83 3.65 -16.83 -16.12
C TYR A 83 4.63 -16.53 -15.00
N GLU A 84 4.08 -16.17 -13.85
CA GLU A 84 4.83 -15.87 -12.65
C GLU A 84 4.30 -16.75 -11.52
N CYS A 85 5.17 -17.57 -10.95
CA CYS A 85 4.96 -18.18 -9.64
C CYS A 85 5.63 -17.32 -8.60
N ARG A 86 4.90 -16.99 -7.55
CA ARG A 86 5.41 -16.16 -6.49
C ARG A 86 5.18 -16.82 -5.13
N LYS A 87 6.19 -16.82 -4.27
CA LYS A 87 6.15 -17.41 -2.92
C LYS A 87 6.32 -16.34 -1.85
N VAL A 88 5.73 -16.56 -0.67
CA VAL A 88 6.01 -15.69 0.48
C VAL A 88 7.49 -15.79 0.81
N SER A 89 8.08 -14.69 1.25
CA SER A 89 9.44 -14.76 1.76
C SER A 89 9.47 -15.57 3.06
N PRO A 90 10.63 -16.19 3.39
CA PRO A 90 10.73 -17.13 4.51
C PRO A 90 10.30 -16.57 5.87
N ASP A 91 10.53 -15.28 6.11
CA ASP A 91 10.12 -14.56 7.32
C ASP A 91 8.59 -14.54 7.51
N VAL A 92 7.85 -14.34 6.43
CA VAL A 92 6.37 -14.38 6.44
C VAL A 92 5.88 -15.81 6.59
N ALA A 93 6.51 -16.76 5.91
CA ALA A 93 6.19 -18.17 6.05
C ALA A 93 6.38 -18.65 7.50
N ALA A 94 7.47 -18.24 8.16
CA ALA A 94 7.74 -18.54 9.55
C ALA A 94 6.66 -17.97 10.47
N ALA A 95 6.26 -16.71 10.27
CA ALA A 95 5.18 -16.10 11.04
C ALA A 95 3.83 -16.81 10.83
N PHE A 96 3.51 -17.23 9.60
CA PHE A 96 2.30 -18.02 9.34
C PHE A 96 2.33 -19.39 10.01
N ALA A 97 3.50 -20.02 10.14
CA ALA A 97 3.64 -21.27 10.89
C ALA A 97 3.36 -21.09 12.39
N GLU A 98 3.52 -19.88 12.92
CA GLU A 98 3.19 -19.49 14.29
C GLU A 98 1.76 -18.89 14.43
N ASP A 99 0.89 -19.10 13.44
CA ASP A 99 -0.48 -18.54 13.39
C ASP A 99 -0.52 -17.00 13.52
N THR A 100 0.57 -16.33 13.12
CA THR A 100 0.64 -14.87 13.08
C THR A 100 0.28 -14.37 11.69
N GLU A 101 -0.87 -13.69 11.57
CA GLU A 101 -1.26 -13.00 10.35
C GLU A 101 -0.38 -11.76 10.12
N VAL A 102 0.51 -11.85 9.13
CA VAL A 102 1.38 -10.75 8.69
C VAL A 102 0.63 -9.77 7.79
N ARG A 103 0.65 -8.49 8.17
CA ARG A 103 0.18 -7.40 7.32
C ARG A 103 1.19 -7.15 6.22
N ILE A 104 0.75 -7.27 4.98
CA ILE A 104 1.59 -6.96 3.82
C ILE A 104 0.88 -5.93 2.96
N VAL A 105 1.54 -4.79 2.78
CA VAL A 105 1.04 -3.65 2.01
C VAL A 105 1.21 -3.93 0.52
N GLU A 106 0.11 -4.11 -0.19
CA GLU A 106 0.16 -4.45 -1.61
C GLU A 106 0.42 -3.22 -2.48
N THR A 107 1.60 -3.16 -3.11
CA THR A 107 2.03 -2.03 -3.95
C THR A 107 2.50 -2.44 -5.35
N GLU A 108 2.45 -1.49 -6.27
CA GLU A 108 2.91 -1.60 -7.65
C GLU A 108 3.89 -0.45 -7.99
N PRO A 109 4.72 -0.57 -9.04
CA PRO A 109 5.60 0.51 -9.47
C PRO A 109 4.79 1.72 -9.88
N ALA A 110 5.16 2.87 -9.34
CA ALA A 110 4.60 4.12 -9.80
C ALA A 110 5.37 4.58 -11.07
N GLY A 111 4.66 4.62 -12.21
CA GLY A 111 5.20 5.08 -13.50
C GLY A 111 5.70 6.54 -13.47
N ASP A 112 6.27 7.01 -14.58
CA ASP A 112 7.03 8.27 -14.63
C ASP A 112 6.24 9.52 -14.21
N GLY A 113 4.92 9.53 -14.41
CA GLY A 113 4.04 10.63 -13.99
C GLY A 113 3.68 10.68 -12.50
N SER A 114 4.16 9.74 -11.69
CA SER A 114 3.87 9.67 -10.25
C SER A 114 5.04 10.21 -9.42
N PRO A 115 4.78 10.98 -8.32
CA PRO A 115 5.81 11.44 -7.40
C PRO A 115 6.38 10.34 -6.50
N LEU A 116 5.81 9.13 -6.54
CA LEU A 116 6.20 8.00 -5.70
C LEU A 116 6.97 6.95 -6.50
N LYS A 117 7.74 6.10 -5.82
CA LYS A 117 8.42 4.92 -6.36
C LYS A 117 7.43 3.76 -6.48
N LEU A 118 6.57 3.60 -5.46
CA LEU A 118 5.53 2.60 -5.37
C LEU A 118 4.18 3.26 -5.10
N ARG A 119 3.12 2.65 -5.65
CA ARG A 119 1.72 3.04 -5.47
C ARG A 119 0.96 1.90 -4.82
N LEU A 120 -0.08 2.21 -4.06
CA LEU A 120 -1.02 1.20 -3.58
C LEU A 120 -1.70 0.48 -4.77
N SER A 121 -1.81 -0.84 -4.66
CA SER A 121 -2.65 -1.62 -5.58
C SER A 121 -4.12 -1.19 -5.48
N ARG A 122 -4.92 -1.55 -6.48
CA ARG A 122 -6.37 -1.30 -6.43
C ARG A 122 -7.03 -1.98 -5.23
N ARG A 123 -6.54 -3.16 -4.84
CA ARG A 123 -7.03 -3.90 -3.67
C ARG A 123 -6.71 -3.16 -2.39
N GLU A 124 -5.46 -2.74 -2.20
CA GLU A 124 -5.03 -2.00 -1.01
C GLU A 124 -5.77 -0.67 -0.91
N LEU A 125 -5.98 0.05 -2.02
CA LEU A 125 -6.79 1.28 -2.02
C LEU A 125 -8.25 1.02 -1.59
N SER A 126 -8.83 -0.12 -1.98
CA SER A 126 -10.22 -0.47 -1.65
C SER A 126 -10.43 -0.73 -0.16
N THR A 127 -9.41 -1.19 0.58
CA THR A 127 -9.51 -1.37 2.04
C THR A 127 -9.64 -0.05 2.79
N LEU A 128 -9.17 1.04 2.17
CA LEU A 128 -9.25 2.40 2.71
C LEU A 128 -10.55 3.11 2.33
N GLN A 129 -11.38 2.51 1.48
CA GLN A 129 -12.57 3.15 0.93
C GLN A 129 -13.66 3.34 1.99
N LEU A 130 -14.27 4.52 1.98
CA LEU A 130 -15.41 4.86 2.81
C LEU A 130 -16.70 4.97 2.00
N PRO A 131 -17.86 4.80 2.65
CA PRO A 131 -19.13 5.18 2.05
C PRO A 131 -19.08 6.65 1.59
N LEU A 132 -19.52 6.92 0.36
CA LEU A 132 -19.51 8.29 -0.19
C LEU A 132 -20.29 9.28 0.68
N ALA A 133 -21.33 8.81 1.38
CA ALA A 133 -22.09 9.60 2.35
C ALA A 133 -21.20 10.28 3.41
N THR A 134 -20.05 9.68 3.76
CA THR A 134 -19.09 10.26 4.71
C THR A 134 -18.40 11.50 4.16
N CYS A 135 -18.18 11.59 2.84
CA CYS A 135 -17.57 12.74 2.17
C CYS A 135 -18.58 13.78 1.65
N ASN A 136 -19.88 13.46 1.63
CA ASN A 136 -20.93 14.31 1.07
C ASN A 136 -21.19 15.61 1.86
N LYS A 137 -20.68 15.73 3.10
CA LYS A 137 -20.81 16.95 3.91
C LYS A 137 -19.90 18.11 3.47
N HIS A 138 -19.04 17.92 2.49
CA HIS A 138 -18.26 19.01 1.91
C HIS A 138 -19.17 19.95 1.08
N PRO A 139 -19.15 21.29 1.29
CA PRO A 139 -18.07 22.07 1.94
C PRO A 139 -18.32 22.47 3.40
N GLU A 140 -19.37 22.00 4.06
CA GLU A 140 -19.80 22.48 5.39
C GLU A 140 -18.81 22.15 6.53
N ASP A 141 -17.86 21.24 6.32
CA ASP A 141 -16.80 20.89 7.28
C ASP A 141 -15.44 21.57 6.96
N ASN A 142 -14.49 21.50 7.92
CA ASN A 142 -13.10 21.98 7.81
C ASN A 142 -12.25 21.19 6.78
N TRP A 143 -12.62 21.24 5.51
CA TRP A 143 -11.87 20.65 4.40
C TRP A 143 -10.76 21.59 3.93
N SER A 144 -9.61 21.04 3.59
CA SER A 144 -8.46 21.79 3.04
C SER A 144 -7.97 21.14 1.75
N LYS A 145 -7.44 21.94 0.83
CA LYS A 145 -6.93 21.44 -0.45
C LYS A 145 -5.63 20.66 -0.24
N LEU A 146 -5.52 19.50 -0.88
CA LEU A 146 -4.28 18.73 -0.93
C LEU A 146 -3.49 19.15 -2.18
N GLU A 147 -2.46 19.97 -1.98
CA GLU A 147 -1.71 20.58 -3.07
C GLU A 147 -0.61 19.67 -3.64
N VAL A 148 0.46 19.47 -2.88
CA VAL A 148 1.73 18.86 -3.32
C VAL A 148 2.28 17.98 -2.20
N ILE A 149 2.96 16.90 -2.59
CA ILE A 149 3.73 16.03 -1.68
C ILE A 149 4.60 16.85 -0.73
N GLY A 150 4.65 16.46 0.54
CA GLY A 150 5.47 17.11 1.58
C GLY A 150 4.75 18.15 2.42
N ARG A 151 3.67 18.78 1.95
CA ARG A 151 2.80 19.58 2.83
C ARG A 151 1.79 18.68 3.52
N TYR A 152 2.27 17.95 4.52
CA TYR A 152 1.48 16.97 5.25
C TYR A 152 0.24 17.62 5.89
N PRO A 153 -0.98 17.31 5.41
CA PRO A 153 -2.18 17.76 6.09
C PRO A 153 -2.25 17.12 7.47
N CYS A 154 -3.02 17.75 8.36
CA CYS A 154 -3.22 17.24 9.71
C CYS A 154 -1.92 17.07 10.51
N ASN A 155 -0.84 17.76 10.11
CA ASN A 155 0.51 17.58 10.66
C ASN A 155 0.98 16.11 10.64
N GLY A 156 0.54 15.32 9.64
CA GLY A 156 0.89 13.90 9.52
C GLY A 156 -0.05 12.93 10.22
N ASP A 157 -1.10 13.40 10.91
CA ASP A 157 -2.11 12.56 11.53
C ASP A 157 -3.13 11.98 10.53
N SER A 158 -4.15 11.27 11.03
CA SER A 158 -5.18 10.64 10.22
C SER A 158 -6.26 11.62 9.74
N GLY A 159 -6.96 11.19 8.70
CA GLY A 159 -8.09 11.92 8.18
C GLY A 159 -8.76 11.20 7.02
N ILE A 160 -9.60 11.97 6.31
CA ILE A 160 -10.33 11.53 5.14
C ILE A 160 -9.90 12.36 3.95
N ILE A 161 -9.57 11.70 2.84
CA ILE A 161 -9.31 12.32 1.55
C ILE A 161 -10.51 12.12 0.63
N MET A 162 -10.90 13.20 -0.03
CA MET A 162 -11.91 13.20 -1.08
C MET A 162 -11.31 13.75 -2.37
N CYS A 163 -11.37 12.99 -3.46
CA CYS A 163 -10.95 13.46 -4.78
C CYS A 163 -12.17 13.60 -5.70
N ARG A 164 -12.21 14.69 -6.47
CA ARG A 164 -13.32 15.05 -7.36
C ARG A 164 -12.80 15.33 -8.77
N LYS A 165 -13.60 14.92 -9.76
CA LYS A 165 -13.34 15.21 -11.17
C LYS A 165 -13.91 16.59 -11.48
N ASP A 166 -13.12 17.45 -12.09
CA ASP A 166 -13.63 18.74 -12.52
C ASP A 166 -14.33 18.58 -13.87
N THR A 167 -15.63 18.28 -13.81
CA THR A 167 -16.47 18.20 -15.02
C THR A 167 -16.89 19.62 -15.46
N SER A 168 -15.93 20.51 -15.67
CA SER A 168 -16.21 21.87 -16.14
C SER A 168 -16.74 21.88 -17.60
N SER A 169 -16.55 20.79 -18.35
CA SER A 169 -16.96 20.66 -19.75
C SER A 169 -18.35 20.05 -19.99
N GLY A 170 -18.91 19.31 -19.04
CA GLY A 170 -20.19 18.58 -19.22
C GLY A 170 -21.45 19.27 -18.68
N CYS A 171 -21.30 20.29 -17.83
CA CYS A 171 -22.41 20.92 -17.11
C CYS A 171 -22.95 22.21 -17.76
N LYS A 172 -22.63 22.47 -19.03
CA LYS A 172 -23.07 23.69 -19.72
C LYS A 172 -24.57 23.69 -20.11
N PHE A 173 -25.24 22.54 -20.12
CA PHE A 173 -26.60 22.41 -20.69
C PHE A 173 -27.73 22.08 -19.70
N TYR A 174 -27.43 21.68 -18.46
CA TYR A 174 -28.44 21.42 -17.43
C TYR A 174 -28.19 22.29 -16.20
N LYS A 175 -29.28 22.79 -15.60
CA LYS A 175 -29.31 23.64 -14.40
C LYS A 175 -28.15 23.32 -13.44
N TRP A 176 -27.27 24.29 -13.22
CA TRP A 176 -26.07 24.24 -12.35
C TRP A 176 -26.28 23.46 -11.02
N TRP A 177 -27.45 23.62 -10.41
CA TRP A 177 -27.92 23.01 -9.16
C TRP A 177 -27.98 21.46 -9.16
N SER A 178 -28.13 20.79 -10.31
CA SER A 178 -28.22 19.32 -10.36
C SER A 178 -26.89 18.63 -10.62
N CYS A 179 -25.87 19.37 -11.09
CA CYS A 179 -24.57 18.81 -11.50
C CYS A 179 -23.66 18.45 -10.32
N GLU A 180 -23.86 19.03 -9.14
CA GLU A 180 -23.05 18.72 -7.95
C GLU A 180 -23.25 17.28 -7.45
N LYS A 181 -24.44 16.70 -7.65
CA LYS A 181 -24.79 15.37 -7.14
C LYS A 181 -24.21 14.19 -7.94
N PHE A 182 -23.74 14.42 -9.17
CA PHE A 182 -23.32 13.35 -10.09
C PHE A 182 -21.83 13.36 -10.41
N ARG A 183 -21.02 14.20 -9.75
CA ARG A 183 -19.57 14.15 -9.96
C ARG A 183 -19.03 12.84 -9.37
N PRO A 184 -18.21 12.07 -10.09
CA PRO A 184 -17.53 10.95 -9.48
C PRO A 184 -16.69 11.49 -8.33
N VAL A 185 -16.86 10.88 -7.16
CA VAL A 185 -16.14 11.19 -5.94
C VAL A 185 -15.49 9.90 -5.45
N SER A 186 -14.23 10.00 -5.06
CA SER A 186 -13.54 8.95 -4.32
C SER A 186 -13.36 9.43 -2.88
N CYS A 187 -13.60 8.56 -1.90
CA CYS A 187 -13.62 8.87 -0.47
C CYS A 187 -12.83 7.79 0.27
N HIS A 188 -11.71 8.14 0.89
CA HIS A 188 -10.82 7.18 1.54
C HIS A 188 -10.27 7.71 2.86
N ARG A 189 -9.91 6.81 3.78
CA ARG A 189 -9.14 7.15 4.98
C ARG A 189 -7.63 7.18 4.67
N PHE A 190 -6.90 7.99 5.43
CA PHE A 190 -5.44 7.99 5.47
C PHE A 190 -4.98 8.15 6.92
N GLY A 191 -3.71 7.87 7.20
CA GLY A 191 -3.11 8.14 8.51
C GLY A 191 -1.97 7.19 8.88
N PRO A 192 -1.33 7.42 10.04
CA PRO A 192 -0.10 6.72 10.44
C PRO A 192 -0.22 5.18 10.49
N VAL A 193 -1.36 4.66 10.96
CA VAL A 193 -1.63 3.21 11.02
C VAL A 193 -2.23 2.65 9.73
N LEU A 194 -2.59 3.52 8.77
CA LEU A 194 -3.22 3.13 7.50
C LEU A 194 -2.23 3.24 6.34
N MET A 195 -2.18 4.40 5.69
CA MET A 195 -1.32 4.77 4.56
C MET A 195 -1.14 6.28 4.56
N ASP A 196 0.02 6.74 4.08
CA ASP A 196 0.31 8.14 3.85
C ASP A 196 -0.67 8.75 2.82
N VAL A 197 -1.13 9.97 3.09
CA VAL A 197 -2.15 10.64 2.28
C VAL A 197 -1.77 10.79 0.80
N PHE A 198 -0.48 10.96 0.51
CA PHE A 198 0.01 11.11 -0.87
C PHE A 198 0.04 9.77 -1.60
N ALA A 199 0.30 8.66 -0.89
CA ALA A 199 0.16 7.32 -1.44
C ALA A 199 -1.30 7.00 -1.79
N VAL A 200 -2.24 7.42 -0.94
CA VAL A 200 -3.67 7.29 -1.20
C VAL A 200 -4.07 8.16 -2.41
N GLN A 201 -3.63 9.42 -2.46
CA GLN A 201 -3.90 10.33 -3.57
C GLN A 201 -3.40 9.78 -4.92
N ASP A 202 -2.16 9.29 -4.97
CA ASP A 202 -1.57 8.73 -6.19
C ASP A 202 -2.36 7.51 -6.68
N ALA A 203 -2.73 6.62 -5.76
CA ALA A 203 -3.52 5.44 -6.06
C ALA A 203 -4.92 5.79 -6.60
N ILE A 204 -5.59 6.78 -6.00
CA ILE A 204 -6.89 7.28 -6.46
C ILE A 204 -6.79 7.82 -7.89
N LYS A 205 -5.81 8.71 -8.14
CA LYS A 205 -5.62 9.32 -9.46
C LYS A 205 -5.35 8.27 -10.56
N HIS A 206 -4.60 7.23 -10.23
CA HIS A 206 -4.28 6.16 -11.17
C HIS A 206 -5.45 5.21 -11.42
N HIS A 207 -6.02 4.61 -10.38
CA HIS A 207 -6.97 3.49 -10.51
C HIS A 207 -8.39 3.94 -10.81
N VAL A 208 -8.76 5.16 -10.42
CA VAL A 208 -10.12 5.69 -10.63
C VAL A 208 -10.16 6.66 -11.82
N GLY A 209 -9.03 7.34 -12.11
CA GLY A 209 -8.82 8.15 -13.30
C GLY A 209 -9.52 9.51 -13.29
N GLY A 210 -8.84 10.54 -13.82
CA GLY A 210 -9.45 11.83 -14.14
C GLY A 210 -9.89 12.67 -12.93
N PHE A 211 -9.13 12.65 -11.84
CA PHE A 211 -9.35 13.54 -10.70
C PHE A 211 -8.37 14.71 -10.71
N ASP A 212 -8.91 15.93 -10.76
CA ASP A 212 -8.13 17.17 -10.87
C ASP A 212 -7.83 17.80 -9.52
N SER A 213 -8.67 17.52 -8.52
CA SER A 213 -8.53 18.07 -7.18
C SER A 213 -8.84 17.05 -6.09
N CYS A 214 -8.07 17.11 -5.01
CA CYS A 214 -8.34 16.38 -3.79
C CYS A 214 -8.35 17.36 -2.61
N VAL A 215 -9.23 17.09 -1.66
CA VAL A 215 -9.37 17.82 -0.41
C VAL A 215 -9.33 16.82 0.74
N VAL A 216 -8.90 17.29 1.90
CA VAL A 216 -8.72 16.47 3.09
C VAL A 216 -9.40 17.10 4.30
N ARG A 217 -9.93 16.25 5.17
CA ARG A 217 -10.47 16.61 6.48
C ARG A 217 -9.74 15.82 7.55
N CYS A 218 -9.22 16.52 8.55
CA CYS A 218 -8.48 15.90 9.65
C CYS A 218 -9.42 15.28 10.67
N ASP A 219 -9.02 14.13 11.21
CA ASP A 219 -9.74 13.50 12.30
C ASP A 219 -9.51 14.24 13.62
N GLY A 220 -10.49 14.14 14.54
CA GLY A 220 -10.32 14.56 15.92
C GLY A 220 -9.41 13.60 16.70
N LYS A 221 -8.82 14.06 17.81
CA LYS A 221 -7.91 13.26 18.63
C LYS A 221 -8.51 11.92 19.09
N ASP A 222 -9.80 11.90 19.42
CA ASP A 222 -10.48 10.69 19.87
C ASP A 222 -10.61 9.63 18.76
N ALA A 223 -10.87 10.07 17.53
CA ALA A 223 -10.94 9.16 16.37
C ALA A 223 -9.57 8.56 16.07
N ILE A 224 -8.49 9.35 16.15
CA ILE A 224 -7.11 8.87 16.02
C ILE A 224 -6.81 7.82 17.09
N LYS A 225 -7.13 8.13 18.36
CA LYS A 225 -6.91 7.22 19.49
C LYS A 225 -7.67 5.90 19.30
N HIS A 226 -8.94 5.98 18.95
CA HIS A 226 -9.79 4.80 18.77
C HIS A 226 -9.28 3.89 17.66
N GLN A 227 -8.98 4.47 16.50
CA GLN A 227 -8.44 3.72 15.36
C GLN A 227 -7.13 3.01 15.71
N TRP A 228 -6.25 3.70 16.43
CA TRP A 228 -4.99 3.11 16.86
C TRP A 228 -5.21 1.97 17.85
N LEU A 229 -6.11 2.15 18.85
CA LEU A 229 -6.49 1.09 19.79
C LEU A 229 -7.03 -0.14 19.05
N GLU A 230 -7.96 0.04 18.11
CA GLU A 230 -8.56 -1.07 17.37
C GLU A 230 -7.51 -1.91 16.64
N GLU A 231 -6.55 -1.27 15.96
CA GLU A 231 -5.49 -1.98 15.25
C GLU A 231 -4.50 -2.66 16.22
N ALA A 232 -4.17 -2.00 17.33
CA ALA A 232 -3.28 -2.55 18.33
C ALA A 232 -3.90 -3.73 19.07
N GLU A 233 -5.16 -3.65 19.51
CA GLU A 233 -5.85 -4.71 20.24
C GLU A 233 -5.98 -5.98 19.40
N LYS A 234 -6.29 -5.86 18.10
CA LYS A 234 -6.36 -7.01 17.18
C LYS A 234 -5.09 -7.87 17.17
N VAL A 235 -3.94 -7.22 17.32
CA VAL A 235 -2.63 -7.87 17.21
C VAL A 235 -2.04 -8.21 18.58
N LEU A 236 -2.11 -7.27 19.52
CA LEU A 236 -1.53 -7.42 20.85
C LEU A 236 -2.32 -8.38 21.74
N LEU A 237 -3.64 -8.46 21.64
CA LEU A 237 -4.41 -9.42 22.45
C LEU A 237 -4.06 -10.88 22.15
N LYS A 238 -3.49 -11.17 20.97
CA LYS A 238 -3.03 -12.50 20.58
C LYS A 238 -1.61 -12.82 21.08
N ASP A 239 -0.90 -11.82 21.59
CA ASP A 239 0.44 -11.98 22.12
C ASP A 239 0.37 -12.50 23.57
N ARG A 240 1.07 -13.61 23.83
CA ARG A 240 1.07 -14.27 25.15
C ARG A 240 1.65 -13.37 26.24
N ASP A 241 2.55 -12.46 25.87
CA ASP A 241 3.20 -11.52 26.77
C ASP A 241 2.56 -10.13 26.69
N TYR A 242 1.28 -10.05 26.31
CA TYR A 242 0.55 -8.79 26.32
C TYR A 242 0.15 -8.41 27.73
N VAL A 243 0.59 -7.23 28.14
CA VAL A 243 0.10 -6.57 29.35
C VAL A 243 -0.84 -5.47 28.91
N ALA A 244 -2.14 -5.66 29.17
CA ALA A 244 -3.13 -4.64 28.88
C ALA A 244 -2.77 -3.33 29.61
N PRO A 245 -2.85 -2.17 28.94
CA PRO A 245 -2.63 -0.91 29.61
C PRO A 245 -3.69 -0.74 30.72
N PRO A 246 -3.36 -0.10 31.85
CA PRO A 246 -4.32 0.19 32.89
C PRO A 246 -5.55 0.91 32.31
N ALA A 247 -6.76 0.54 32.75
CA ALA A 247 -8.03 1.10 32.22
C ALA A 247 -8.12 2.64 32.32
N ASN A 248 -7.34 3.26 33.20
CA ASN A 248 -7.31 4.71 33.42
C ASN A 248 -6.17 5.42 32.68
N THR A 249 -5.51 4.76 31.73
CA THR A 249 -4.37 5.36 31.02
C THR A 249 -4.89 6.44 30.06
N ALA A 250 -4.70 7.71 30.45
CA ALA A 250 -5.01 8.86 29.61
C ALA A 250 -4.06 9.00 28.41
N LEU A 251 -2.93 8.30 28.42
CA LEU A 251 -1.90 8.37 27.38
C LEU A 251 -2.44 7.95 26.01
N HIS A 252 -1.93 8.63 24.99
CA HIS A 252 -2.22 8.24 23.62
C HIS A 252 -1.54 6.89 23.31
N PRO A 253 -2.12 6.04 22.46
CA PRO A 253 -1.54 4.73 22.18
C PRO A 253 -0.09 4.70 21.74
N LYS A 254 0.25 5.66 20.86
CA LYS A 254 1.61 5.96 20.42
C LYS A 254 2.61 6.24 21.57
N GLU A 255 2.13 6.70 22.72
CA GLU A 255 2.95 7.01 23.90
C GLU A 255 3.11 5.79 24.82
N PHE A 256 2.11 4.90 24.90
CA PHE A 256 2.22 3.73 25.78
C PHE A 256 3.09 2.63 25.16
N VAL A 257 3.04 2.42 23.84
CA VAL A 257 3.75 1.28 23.24
C VAL A 257 5.24 1.27 23.53
N PRO A 258 5.98 2.39 23.40
CA PRO A 258 7.41 2.40 23.77
C PRO A 258 7.67 2.15 25.27
N LEU A 259 6.70 2.43 26.14
CA LEU A 259 6.84 2.23 27.59
C LEU A 259 6.73 0.75 27.98
N TRP A 260 5.82 0.01 27.34
CA TRP A 260 5.50 -1.38 27.70
C TRP A 260 6.15 -2.40 26.77
N HIS A 261 6.49 -2.01 25.54
CA HIS A 261 7.16 -2.85 24.57
C HIS A 261 8.45 -2.16 24.16
N ARG A 262 9.56 -2.54 24.79
CA ARG A 262 10.87 -1.99 24.41
C ARG A 262 11.19 -2.34 22.96
N ALA A 263 11.73 -1.36 22.24
CA ALA A 263 12.22 -1.56 20.89
C ALA A 263 13.43 -2.51 20.92
N ASP A 264 13.43 -3.51 20.05
CA ASP A 264 14.53 -4.44 19.87
C ASP A 264 15.69 -3.70 19.21
N THR A 265 16.83 -3.61 19.90
CA THR A 265 18.02 -2.89 19.43
C THR A 265 18.62 -3.48 18.16
N HIS A 266 18.44 -4.79 17.92
CA HIS A 266 18.91 -5.46 16.71
C HIS A 266 17.95 -5.33 15.53
N CYS A 267 16.73 -4.84 15.74
CA CYS A 267 15.76 -4.61 14.67
C CYS A 267 15.34 -3.14 14.54
N SER A 268 15.93 -2.27 15.37
CA SER A 268 15.69 -0.84 15.38
C SER A 268 16.90 -0.10 14.85
N SER A 269 16.67 1.06 14.24
CA SER A 269 17.73 1.86 13.61
C SER A 269 17.39 3.34 13.63
N ALA A 270 18.42 4.17 13.49
CA ALA A 270 18.27 5.59 13.25
C ALA A 270 19.20 6.03 12.12
N CYS A 271 18.79 7.00 11.33
CA CYS A 271 19.54 7.58 10.22
C CYS A 271 19.43 9.12 10.24
N GLY A 272 20.49 9.80 9.77
CA GLY A 272 20.65 11.27 9.75
C GLY A 272 21.17 11.79 8.39
N SER A 273 21.15 13.11 8.21
CA SER A 273 20.82 13.82 6.95
C SER A 273 21.80 13.78 5.75
N ASP A 274 21.16 13.84 4.57
CA ASP A 274 21.55 14.38 3.24
C ASP A 274 22.34 13.56 2.23
N LEU A 275 22.96 12.43 2.56
CA LEU A 275 23.67 11.62 1.54
C LEU A 275 23.41 10.11 1.57
N GLU A 276 22.76 9.59 2.61
CA GLU A 276 22.36 8.19 2.68
C GLU A 276 20.86 8.09 2.92
N ALA A 277 20.11 7.85 1.84
CA ALA A 277 18.70 7.52 1.88
C ALA A 277 18.48 6.32 2.80
N CYS A 278 18.03 6.51 4.06
CA CYS A 278 17.86 5.50 5.13
C CYS A 278 17.73 4.04 4.64
N PRO A 279 18.83 3.41 4.20
CA PRO A 279 18.73 2.15 3.46
C PRO A 279 18.75 0.97 4.44
N ASN A 280 19.09 1.29 5.70
CA ASN A 280 19.41 0.38 6.78
C ASN A 280 18.22 0.15 7.73
N ALA A 281 16.98 0.48 7.31
CA ALA A 281 15.81 -0.03 8.00
C ALA A 281 15.86 -1.55 7.89
N ARG A 282 16.36 -2.20 8.94
CA ARG A 282 16.52 -3.66 9.00
C ARG A 282 15.18 -4.29 8.67
N ASN A 283 15.16 -5.24 7.76
CA ASN A 283 13.91 -5.85 7.29
C ASN A 283 13.38 -6.89 8.27
N CYS A 284 13.39 -6.57 9.56
CA CYS A 284 12.81 -7.42 10.59
C CYS A 284 11.29 -7.40 10.47
N LEU A 285 10.69 -8.55 10.76
CA LEU A 285 9.26 -8.66 10.98
C LEU A 285 8.99 -8.35 12.46
N CYS A 286 8.09 -7.39 12.72
CA CYS A 286 7.82 -6.89 14.05
C CYS A 286 6.36 -7.10 14.42
N ARG A 287 6.09 -7.37 15.70
CA ARG A 287 4.72 -7.32 16.24
C ARG A 287 4.17 -5.91 16.10
N ILE A 288 4.98 -4.89 16.41
CA ILE A 288 4.70 -3.49 16.08
C ILE A 288 5.96 -2.89 15.45
N ALA A 289 5.83 -2.41 14.22
CA ALA A 289 6.84 -1.65 13.51
C ALA A 289 6.45 -0.17 13.52
N HIS A 290 7.39 0.71 13.85
CA HIS A 290 7.19 2.15 13.90
C HIS A 290 8.30 2.87 13.13
N ALA A 291 7.93 3.73 12.19
CA ALA A 291 8.86 4.65 11.55
C ALA A 291 8.46 6.08 11.92
N LYS A 292 9.41 6.88 12.39
CA LYS A 292 9.24 8.31 12.67
C LYS A 292 10.35 9.10 12.01
N CYS A 293 9.99 10.14 11.26
CA CYS A 293 10.94 11.00 10.56
C CYS A 293 10.68 12.47 10.85
N ASN A 294 11.74 13.22 11.11
CA ASN A 294 11.71 14.67 11.17
C ASN A 294 12.04 15.24 9.79
N VAL A 295 11.09 15.94 9.18
CA VAL A 295 11.22 16.50 7.84
C VAL A 295 11.11 18.01 7.83
N GLN A 296 12.00 18.65 7.08
CA GLN A 296 11.98 20.08 6.83
C GLN A 296 11.43 20.31 5.43
N VAL A 297 10.33 21.06 5.33
CA VAL A 297 9.70 21.40 4.05
C VAL A 297 9.98 22.86 3.74
N LYS A 298 10.41 23.17 2.51
CA LYS A 298 10.66 24.53 2.07
C LYS A 298 9.39 25.38 2.22
N GLY A 299 9.52 26.51 2.91
CA GLY A 299 8.41 27.43 3.20
C GLY A 299 7.65 27.15 4.50
N LEU A 300 7.94 26.05 5.20
CA LEU A 300 7.49 25.87 6.59
C LEU A 300 8.57 26.33 7.56
N SER A 301 8.17 27.11 8.57
CA SER A 301 9.08 27.65 9.59
C SER A 301 9.54 26.59 10.60
N LYS A 302 8.78 25.51 10.76
CA LYS A 302 9.07 24.42 11.68
C LYS A 302 9.17 23.08 10.93
N PRO A 303 10.07 22.18 11.35
CA PRO A 303 10.05 20.80 10.91
C PRO A 303 8.74 20.12 11.28
N LEU A 304 8.36 19.12 10.51
CA LEU A 304 7.23 18.23 10.78
C LEU A 304 7.75 16.86 11.21
N ASP A 305 7.11 16.29 12.22
CA ASP A 305 7.28 14.89 12.53
C ASP A 305 6.21 14.11 11.76
N ILE A 306 6.66 13.18 10.93
CA ILE A 306 5.76 12.24 10.26
C ILE A 306 6.06 10.84 10.74
N GLU A 307 5.05 10.00 10.75
CA GLU A 307 5.21 8.65 11.24
C GLU A 307 4.28 7.66 10.55
N SER A 308 4.70 6.41 10.58
CA SER A 308 3.93 5.26 10.12
C SER A 308 4.08 4.12 11.12
N TRP A 309 3.00 3.37 11.29
CA TRP A 309 2.89 2.25 12.20
C TRP A 309 2.32 1.05 11.45
N GLY A 310 2.88 -0.12 11.71
CA GLY A 310 2.37 -1.39 11.22
C GLY A 310 2.34 -2.44 12.33
N PHE A 311 1.31 -3.28 12.31
CA PHE A 311 1.15 -4.38 13.25
C PHE A 311 1.34 -5.70 12.51
N ASN A 312 2.14 -6.62 13.08
CA ASN A 312 2.66 -7.80 12.38
C ASN A 312 3.22 -7.44 11.00
N ALA A 313 4.12 -6.47 10.95
CA ALA A 313 4.57 -5.87 9.70
C ALA A 313 6.10 -5.79 9.67
N ARG A 314 6.65 -5.80 8.46
CA ARG A 314 8.09 -5.56 8.30
C ARG A 314 8.39 -4.09 8.47
N MET A 315 9.53 -3.80 9.08
CA MET A 315 10.01 -2.43 9.21
C MET A 315 10.16 -1.72 7.86
N GLN A 316 10.61 -2.43 6.83
CA GLN A 316 10.76 -1.85 5.49
C GLN A 316 9.42 -1.47 4.86
N ASP A 317 8.36 -2.26 5.10
CA ASP A 317 7.03 -1.97 4.60
C ASP A 317 6.46 -0.73 5.29
N VAL A 318 6.57 -0.65 6.63
CA VAL A 318 6.14 0.52 7.41
C VAL A 318 6.90 1.77 7.04
N PHE A 319 8.22 1.70 6.89
CA PHE A 319 9.01 2.84 6.42
C PHE A 319 8.63 3.22 4.98
N GLY A 320 8.39 2.23 4.12
CA GLY A 320 7.96 2.40 2.74
C GLY A 320 6.53 2.96 2.58
N MET A 321 5.76 3.06 3.65
CA MET A 321 4.47 3.77 3.62
C MET A 321 4.63 5.29 3.63
N LEU A 322 5.79 5.82 4.04
CA LEU A 322 6.04 7.26 4.10
C LEU A 322 6.37 7.87 2.73
N SER A 323 5.69 8.95 2.38
CA SER A 323 5.91 9.70 1.13
C SER A 323 7.01 10.77 1.25
N ILE A 324 8.20 10.35 1.68
CA ILE A 324 9.39 11.22 1.86
C ILE A 324 10.61 10.75 1.06
N PRO A 325 11.61 11.64 0.87
CA PRO A 325 12.92 11.24 0.35
C PRO A 325 13.50 10.06 1.12
N GLY A 326 14.11 9.12 0.40
CA GLY A 326 14.70 7.90 0.96
C GLY A 326 13.71 6.78 1.32
N ALA A 327 12.44 7.11 1.55
CA ALA A 327 11.35 6.14 1.63
C ALA A 327 10.71 5.93 0.24
N ASN A 328 9.41 6.20 0.11
CA ASN A 328 8.66 5.93 -1.12
C ASN A 328 8.64 7.10 -2.11
N ALA A 329 9.03 8.32 -1.73
CA ALA A 329 9.01 9.42 -2.69
C ALA A 329 10.20 9.36 -3.66
N LYS A 330 10.00 9.79 -4.91
CA LYS A 330 11.06 10.00 -5.90
C LYS A 330 11.77 11.32 -5.64
N ASP A 331 13.09 11.33 -5.79
CA ASP A 331 13.92 12.48 -5.42
C ASP A 331 13.51 13.78 -6.13
N ALA A 332 13.26 13.71 -7.45
CA ALA A 332 12.81 14.86 -8.26
C ALA A 332 11.45 15.44 -7.80
N ALA A 333 10.59 14.65 -7.17
CA ALA A 333 9.30 15.11 -6.67
C ALA A 333 9.37 15.74 -5.28
N THR A 334 10.53 15.64 -4.61
CA THR A 334 10.71 16.02 -3.20
C THR A 334 11.93 16.89 -2.97
N GLU A 335 12.42 17.60 -3.99
CA GLU A 335 13.55 18.54 -3.86
C GLU A 335 13.31 19.64 -2.81
N HIS A 336 12.05 19.95 -2.50
CA HIS A 336 11.64 20.89 -1.46
C HIS A 336 11.47 20.27 -0.07
N ILE A 337 11.75 18.97 0.09
CA ILE A 337 11.64 18.24 1.36
C ILE A 337 13.03 17.71 1.72
N GLN A 338 13.47 18.00 2.95
CA GLN A 338 14.70 17.49 3.50
C GLN A 338 14.41 16.62 4.72
N THR A 339 14.82 15.36 4.67
CA THR A 339 14.70 14.43 5.81
C THR A 339 15.88 14.64 6.77
N LYS A 340 15.63 15.24 7.94
CA LYS A 340 16.68 15.57 8.92
C LYS A 340 17.17 14.33 9.66
N ASN A 341 16.22 13.55 10.15
CA ASN A 341 16.49 12.26 10.78
C ASN A 341 15.27 11.35 10.62
N CYS A 342 15.52 10.05 10.66
CA CYS A 342 14.48 9.05 10.84
C CYS A 342 14.91 8.04 11.90
N ARG A 343 13.93 7.50 12.60
CA ARG A 343 14.05 6.41 13.55
C ARG A 343 13.04 5.34 13.18
N THR A 344 13.50 4.09 13.14
CA THR A 344 12.67 2.91 12.96
C THR A 344 12.77 2.04 14.20
N ASP A 345 11.67 1.81 14.89
CA ASP A 345 11.61 0.99 16.09
C ASP A 345 10.80 -0.29 15.81
N CYS A 346 11.41 -1.43 16.09
CA CYS A 346 10.76 -2.74 16.02
C CYS A 346 10.44 -3.20 17.44
N HIS A 347 9.17 -3.20 17.82
CA HIS A 347 8.74 -3.69 19.13
C HIS A 347 8.32 -5.16 19.02
N LYS A 348 9.00 -6.02 19.78
CA LYS A 348 8.90 -7.49 19.73
C LYS A 348 9.15 -8.04 18.32
N ALA A 349 10.41 -8.24 17.98
CA ALA A 349 10.80 -8.89 16.73
C ALA A 349 10.23 -10.31 16.67
N LEU A 350 9.52 -10.61 15.59
CA LEU A 350 8.99 -11.94 15.26
C LEU A 350 9.98 -12.72 14.39
N TRP A 351 10.74 -12.00 13.59
CA TRP A 351 11.78 -12.57 12.76
C TRP A 351 12.85 -11.53 12.42
N SER A 352 14.10 -11.98 12.38
CA SER A 352 15.25 -11.20 11.91
C SER A 352 16.16 -12.08 11.06
N SER A 353 16.52 -11.61 9.85
CA SER A 353 17.67 -12.13 9.13
C SER A 353 18.93 -11.58 9.80
N LEU A 354 19.63 -12.40 10.56
CA LEU A 354 21.00 -12.09 10.98
C LEU A 354 21.95 -12.13 9.79
#